data_AF-A0A7J8IXG6-F1
#
_entry.id   AF-A0A7J8IXG6-F1
#
_cell.length_a   1.000
_cell.length_b   1.000
_cell.length_c   1.000
_cell.angle_alpha   90.00
_cell.angle_beta   90.00
_cell.angle_gamma   90.00
#
_symmetry.space_group_name_H-M   'P 1'
#
loop_
_entity.id
_entity.type
_entity.pdbx_description
1 polymer ?
#
loop_
_entity_poly.entity_id
_entity_poly.type
_entity_poly.pdbx_seq_one_letter_code
_entity_poly.pdbx_strand_id
1 'polypeptide(L)'
;MLVLLAFIIIFHITSAALLFIATIDNAWWVGEGFFADVWKVCVTVNDTNCTVIDDQFSYYSTMQAVQATMILSTILCCIAFLIFLLQLFRLKQGERFVLTSIIQLMSCLSVMIAASIYTDRRQDIHNQNPAAYLYTSEGTFGYSFILAWVAFAFTFISGLMYLILRKRK
;
A
#
# COMPACT_ATOMS: atom_id res chain seq x y z
N MET A 1 12.62 16.63 -22.83
CA MET A 1 13.06 16.42 -21.43
C MET A 1 11.94 16.69 -20.43
N LEU A 2 11.26 17.83 -20.54
CA LEU A 2 10.16 18.20 -19.63
C LEU A 2 8.97 17.23 -19.64
N VAL A 3 8.55 16.73 -20.82
CA VAL A 3 7.43 15.76 -20.93
C VAL A 3 7.74 14.45 -20.19
N LEU A 4 8.94 13.90 -20.37
CA LEU A 4 9.37 12.69 -19.67
C LEU A 4 9.41 12.91 -18.15
N LEU A 5 9.94 14.05 -17.71
CA LEU A 5 9.98 14.43 -16.30
C LEU A 5 8.58 14.55 -15.70
N ALA A 6 7.66 15.22 -16.40
CA ALA A 6 6.27 15.33 -15.99
C ALA A 6 5.61 13.95 -15.86
N PHE A 7 5.83 13.05 -16.83
CA PHE A 7 5.33 11.68 -16.77
C PHE A 7 5.85 10.93 -15.54
N ILE A 8 7.14 11.01 -15.24
CA ILE A 8 7.75 10.38 -14.05
C ILE A 8 7.11 10.91 -12.76
N ILE A 9 6.94 12.23 -12.66
CA ILE A 9 6.34 12.87 -11.48
C ILE A 9 4.89 12.42 -11.32
N ILE A 10 4.10 12.46 -12.39
CA ILE A 10 2.70 12.01 -12.36
C ILE A 10 2.62 10.54 -11.95
N PHE A 11 3.45 9.68 -12.55
CA PHE A 11 3.48 8.26 -12.25
C PHE A 11 3.81 7.97 -10.78
N HIS A 12 4.76 8.71 -10.20
CA HIS A 12 5.11 8.59 -8.79
C HIS A 12 3.99 9.09 -7.88
N ILE A 13 3.35 10.22 -8.20
CA ILE A 13 2.20 10.75 -7.46
C ILE A 13 1.03 9.76 -7.50
N THR A 14 0.75 9.17 -8.66
CA THR A 14 -0.26 8.12 -8.80
C THR A 14 0.08 6.93 -7.91
N SER A 15 1.34 6.47 -7.91
CA SER A 15 1.79 5.38 -7.01
C SER A 15 1.52 5.70 -5.54
N ALA A 16 1.85 6.92 -5.11
CA ALA A 16 1.61 7.38 -3.74
C ALA A 16 0.11 7.45 -3.41
N ALA A 17 -0.72 7.99 -4.31
CA ALA A 17 -2.16 8.06 -4.13
C ALA A 17 -2.79 6.67 -3.98
N LEU A 18 -2.36 5.70 -4.80
CA LEU A 18 -2.80 4.31 -4.69
C LEU A 18 -2.41 3.69 -3.35
N LEU A 19 -1.17 3.90 -2.89
CA LEU A 19 -0.72 3.43 -1.57
C LEU A 19 -1.53 4.07 -0.43
N PHE A 20 -1.83 5.36 -0.51
CA PHE A 20 -2.65 6.05 0.49
C PHE A 20 -4.07 5.49 0.54
N ILE A 21 -4.73 5.31 -0.60
CA ILE A 21 -6.08 4.74 -0.66
C ILE A 21 -6.06 3.31 -0.13
N ALA A 22 -5.14 2.48 -0.61
CA ALA A 22 -4.98 1.10 -0.15
C ALA A 22 -4.67 1.02 1.35
N THR A 23 -3.94 1.98 1.91
CA THR A 23 -3.61 1.96 3.34
C THR A 23 -4.75 2.49 4.20
N ILE A 24 -5.37 3.62 3.85
CA ILE A 24 -6.31 4.33 4.72
C ILE A 24 -7.71 3.72 4.64
N ASP A 25 -8.12 3.32 3.44
CA ASP A 25 -9.50 2.96 3.19
C ASP A 25 -9.77 1.51 3.55
N ASN A 26 -10.79 1.31 4.38
CA ASN A 26 -11.05 0.06 5.08
C ASN A 26 -11.93 -0.90 4.25
N ALA A 27 -11.50 -1.12 3.01
CA ALA A 27 -12.20 -1.91 2.00
C ALA A 27 -11.28 -2.98 1.39
N TRP A 28 -10.55 -3.70 2.24
CA TRP A 28 -9.74 -4.85 1.82
C TRP A 28 -10.60 -6.11 1.68
N TRP A 29 -11.67 -6.19 2.45
CA TRP A 29 -12.72 -7.20 2.40
C TRP A 29 -14.07 -6.50 2.46
N VAL A 30 -14.93 -6.83 1.51
CA VAL A 30 -16.22 -6.16 1.31
C VAL A 30 -17.29 -7.18 0.98
N GLY A 31 -18.53 -6.84 1.32
CA GLY A 31 -19.72 -7.60 0.95
C GLY A 31 -20.96 -6.74 1.15
N GLU A 32 -22.13 -7.35 1.00
CA GLU A 32 -23.38 -6.63 1.22
C GLU A 32 -23.51 -6.20 2.68
N GLY A 33 -23.41 -4.89 2.92
CA GLY A 33 -23.60 -4.31 4.25
C GLY A 33 -22.40 -4.40 5.19
N PHE A 34 -21.16 -4.51 4.69
CA PHE A 34 -19.96 -4.37 5.52
C PHE A 34 -18.70 -3.97 4.74
N PHE A 35 -17.73 -3.40 5.48
CA PHE A 35 -16.39 -3.03 5.01
C PHE A 35 -15.36 -3.35 6.10
N ALA A 36 -14.27 -4.07 5.79
CA ALA A 36 -13.37 -4.62 6.81
C ALA A 36 -11.85 -4.57 6.46
N ASP A 37 -11.10 -5.11 7.44
CA ASP A 37 -9.65 -5.36 7.57
C ASP A 37 -8.78 -4.23 8.10
N VAL A 38 -7.81 -3.71 7.33
CA VAL A 38 -6.52 -3.20 7.83
C VAL A 38 -6.61 -2.47 9.18
N TRP A 39 -7.62 -1.62 9.41
CA TRP A 39 -7.81 -0.93 10.68
C TRP A 39 -9.02 -1.39 11.49
N LYS A 40 -10.12 -1.80 10.85
CA LYS A 40 -11.40 -2.03 11.52
C LYS A 40 -12.28 -3.01 10.76
N VAL A 41 -13.30 -3.52 11.43
CA VAL A 41 -14.40 -4.31 10.84
C VAL A 41 -15.69 -3.54 11.07
N CYS A 42 -16.34 -3.09 10.00
CA CYS A 42 -17.57 -2.30 10.05
C CYS A 42 -18.72 -3.05 9.39
N VAL A 43 -19.83 -3.24 10.12
CA VAL A 43 -21.07 -3.85 9.63
C VAL A 43 -22.18 -2.80 9.63
N THR A 44 -23.03 -2.77 8.61
CA THR A 44 -24.06 -1.74 8.36
C THR A 44 -25.47 -2.31 8.17
N VAL A 45 -25.70 -3.60 8.44
CA VAL A 45 -26.98 -4.28 8.12
C VAL A 45 -28.15 -3.76 8.96
N ASN A 46 -27.94 -3.49 10.25
CA ASN A 46 -28.99 -2.98 11.16
C ASN A 46 -28.62 -1.63 11.81
N ASP A 47 -27.33 -1.43 12.09
CA ASP A 47 -26.71 -0.18 12.58
C ASP A 47 -25.23 -0.22 12.17
N THR A 48 -24.61 0.96 11.96
CA THR A 48 -23.17 1.04 11.66
C THR A 48 -22.36 0.77 12.93
N ASN A 49 -21.92 -0.47 13.12
CA ASN A 49 -21.01 -0.85 14.20
C ASN A 49 -19.62 -1.13 13.61
N CYS A 50 -18.61 -0.44 14.14
CA CYS A 50 -17.22 -0.60 13.72
C CYS A 50 -16.36 -1.03 14.91
N THR A 51 -15.74 -2.20 14.81
CA THR A 51 -14.78 -2.72 15.79
C THR A 51 -13.36 -2.47 15.26
N VAL A 52 -12.51 -1.85 16.06
CA VAL A 52 -11.09 -1.66 15.71
C VAL A 52 -10.36 -3.00 15.82
N ILE A 53 -9.44 -3.29 14.90
CA ILE A 53 -8.56 -4.45 15.01
C ILE A 53 -7.39 -4.08 15.91
N ASP A 54 -7.40 -4.61 17.12
CA ASP A 54 -6.41 -4.36 18.17
C ASP A 54 -5.87 -5.66 18.78
N ASP A 55 -5.16 -5.54 19.91
CA ASP A 55 -4.50 -6.65 20.60
C ASP A 55 -5.47 -7.69 21.19
N GLN A 56 -6.78 -7.43 21.18
CA GLN A 56 -7.80 -8.40 21.57
C GLN A 56 -8.07 -9.43 20.46
N PHE A 57 -7.66 -9.16 19.22
CA PHE A 57 -7.85 -10.09 18.11
C PHE A 57 -6.83 -11.22 18.14
N SER A 58 -7.32 -12.45 17.96
CA SER A 58 -6.45 -13.59 17.64
C SER A 58 -5.71 -13.29 16.32
N TYR A 59 -4.41 -13.59 16.29
CA TYR A 59 -3.50 -13.25 15.16
C TYR A 59 -3.30 -11.74 14.93
N TYR A 60 -3.53 -10.90 15.93
CA TYR A 60 -3.26 -9.47 15.83
C TYR A 60 -1.82 -9.16 15.37
N SER A 61 -0.81 -9.89 15.84
CA SER A 61 0.59 -9.69 15.38
C SER A 61 0.77 -9.82 13.87
N THR A 62 -0.04 -10.67 13.21
CA THR A 62 -0.05 -10.81 11.76
C THR A 62 -0.68 -9.60 11.09
N MET A 63 -1.84 -9.13 11.59
CA MET A 63 -2.47 -7.91 11.08
C MET A 63 -1.62 -6.67 11.34
N GLN A 64 -0.95 -6.60 12.48
CA GLN A 64 -0.02 -5.54 12.83
C GLN A 64 1.17 -5.50 11.84
N ALA A 65 1.65 -6.66 11.37
CA ALA A 65 2.65 -6.70 10.32
C ALA A 65 2.11 -6.11 9.00
N VAL A 66 0.88 -6.42 8.60
CA VAL A 66 0.22 -5.83 7.43
C VAL A 66 0.08 -4.31 7.59
N GLN A 67 -0.44 -3.84 8.72
CA GLN A 67 -0.58 -2.42 9.04
C GLN A 67 0.75 -1.66 8.97
N ALA A 68 1.78 -2.18 9.65
CA ALA A 68 3.09 -1.56 9.70
C ALA A 68 3.76 -1.52 8.31
N THR A 69 3.64 -2.59 7.52
CA THR A 69 4.23 -2.66 6.18
C THR A 69 3.48 -1.79 5.16
N MET A 70 2.17 -1.60 5.29
CA MET A 70 1.41 -0.62 4.50
C MET A 70 1.81 0.82 4.83
N ILE A 71 1.93 1.17 6.12
CA ILE A 71 2.43 2.49 6.53
C ILE A 71 3.85 2.71 6.00
N LEU A 72 4.74 1.73 6.19
CA LEU A 72 6.13 1.82 5.77
C LEU A 72 6.25 2.00 4.24
N SER A 73 5.46 1.25 3.46
CA SER A 73 5.46 1.40 2.00
C SER A 73 5.06 2.82 1.57
N THR A 74 4.03 3.39 2.20
CA THR A 74 3.56 4.76 1.93
C THR A 74 4.62 5.80 2.29
N ILE A 75 5.23 5.69 3.48
CA ILE A 75 6.29 6.60 3.93
C ILE A 75 7.51 6.54 2.99
N LEU A 76 7.97 5.33 2.65
CA LEU A 76 9.11 5.16 1.76
C LEU A 76 8.83 5.71 0.35
N CYS A 77 7.62 5.56 -0.18
CA CYS A 77 7.23 6.15 -1.45
C CYS A 77 7.29 7.69 -1.41
N CYS A 78 6.83 8.31 -0.31
CA CYS A 78 6.92 9.76 -0.12
C CYS A 78 8.38 10.24 0.02
N ILE A 79 9.21 9.51 0.77
CA ILE A 79 10.65 9.83 0.92
C ILE A 79 11.36 9.71 -0.43
N ALA A 80 11.09 8.66 -1.20
CA ALA A 80 11.64 8.50 -2.55
C ALA A 80 11.27 9.69 -3.45
N PHE A 81 10.03 10.18 -3.36
CA PHE A 81 9.61 11.36 -4.12
C PHE A 81 10.40 12.61 -3.75
N LEU A 82 10.59 12.88 -2.45
CA LEU A 82 11.36 14.04 -1.99
C LEU A 82 12.82 13.94 -2.41
N ILE A 83 13.43 12.75 -2.28
CA ILE A 83 14.81 12.51 -2.73
C ILE A 83 14.93 12.68 -4.25
N PHE A 84 13.95 12.23 -5.02
CA PHE A 84 13.91 12.44 -6.46
C PHE A 84 13.95 13.93 -6.79
N LEU A 85 13.09 14.73 -6.15
CA LEU A 85 13.07 16.20 -6.35
C LEU A 85 14.42 16.84 -5.99
N LEU A 86 15.06 16.41 -4.89
CA LEU A 86 16.38 16.89 -4.51
C LEU A 86 17.46 16.49 -5.54
N GLN A 87 17.41 15.27 -6.05
CA GLN A 87 18.33 14.78 -7.08
C GLN A 87 18.17 15.54 -8.40
N LEU A 88 16.97 16.02 -8.76
CA LEU A 88 16.79 16.86 -9.95
C LEU A 88 17.69 18.10 -9.92
N PHE A 89 17.86 18.74 -8.76
CA PHE A 89 18.70 19.93 -8.61
C PHE A 89 20.17 19.60 -8.34
N ARG A 90 20.45 18.62 -7.47
CA ARG A 90 21.81 18.36 -6.95
C ARG A 90 22.65 17.43 -7.79
N LEU A 91 22.03 16.48 -8.51
CA LEU A 91 22.74 15.41 -9.21
C LEU A 91 23.55 15.98 -10.39
N LYS A 92 24.74 15.45 -10.67
CA LYS A 92 25.51 15.88 -11.84
C LYS A 92 24.88 15.34 -13.12
N GLN A 93 25.15 16.00 -14.22
CA GLN A 93 24.69 15.54 -15.52
C GLN A 93 25.32 14.17 -15.86
N GLY A 94 24.52 13.23 -16.36
CA GLY A 94 24.93 11.86 -16.68
C GLY A 94 24.75 10.86 -15.55
N GLU A 95 24.56 11.32 -14.30
CA GLU A 95 24.30 10.46 -13.15
C GLU A 95 22.87 9.91 -13.14
N ARG A 96 22.66 8.81 -12.42
CA ARG A 96 21.38 8.09 -12.29
C ARG A 96 20.73 8.37 -10.95
N PHE A 97 19.42 8.18 -10.87
CA PHE A 97 18.62 8.36 -9.65
C PHE A 97 18.65 7.12 -8.75
N VAL A 98 19.85 6.59 -8.46
CA VAL A 98 20.03 5.28 -7.77
C VAL A 98 19.43 5.28 -6.36
N LEU A 99 19.66 6.33 -5.57
CA LEU A 99 19.11 6.41 -4.21
C LEU A 99 17.57 6.42 -4.21
N THR A 100 16.96 7.23 -5.08
CA THR A 100 15.50 7.24 -5.31
C THR A 100 15.00 5.84 -5.67
N SER A 101 15.69 5.16 -6.59
CA SER A 101 15.35 3.80 -7.04
C SER A 101 15.35 2.80 -5.88
N ILE A 102 16.40 2.78 -5.06
CA ILE A 102 16.51 1.85 -3.91
C ILE A 102 15.34 2.04 -2.94
N ILE A 103 15.04 3.29 -2.57
CA ILE A 103 13.98 3.59 -1.59
C ILE A 103 12.60 3.26 -2.18
N GLN A 104 12.39 3.53 -3.48
CA GLN A 104 11.15 3.16 -4.16
C GLN A 104 10.98 1.64 -4.26
N LEU A 105 12.05 0.88 -4.47
CA LEU A 105 12.02 -0.58 -4.47
C LEU A 105 11.81 -1.16 -3.05
N MET A 106 12.27 -0.48 -2.00
CA MET A 106 11.94 -0.84 -0.62
C MET A 106 10.44 -0.63 -0.34
N SER A 107 9.86 0.48 -0.81
CA SER A 107 8.40 0.71 -0.74
C SER A 107 7.63 -0.41 -1.45
N CYS A 108 8.06 -0.76 -2.68
CA CYS A 108 7.52 -1.87 -3.46
C CYS A 108 7.56 -3.21 -2.70
N LEU A 109 8.69 -3.53 -2.08
CA LEU A 109 8.84 -4.75 -1.29
C LEU A 109 7.88 -4.75 -0.09
N SER A 110 7.75 -3.63 0.61
CA SER A 110 6.86 -3.50 1.77
C SER A 110 5.39 -3.74 1.41
N VAL A 111 4.86 -3.15 0.33
CA VAL A 111 3.46 -3.36 -0.08
C VAL A 111 3.22 -4.80 -0.57
N MET A 112 4.19 -5.41 -1.26
CA MET A 112 4.10 -6.81 -1.69
C MET A 112 4.02 -7.76 -0.48
N ILE A 113 4.85 -7.53 0.55
CA ILE A 113 4.82 -8.31 1.79
C ILE A 113 3.46 -8.16 2.48
N ALA A 114 2.96 -6.93 2.62
CA ALA A 114 1.66 -6.67 3.25
C ALA A 114 0.53 -7.43 2.56
N ALA A 115 0.41 -7.29 1.24
CA ALA A 115 -0.63 -7.92 0.45
C ALA A 115 -0.51 -9.46 0.48
N SER A 116 0.71 -9.99 0.44
CA SER A 116 0.95 -11.45 0.49
C SER A 116 0.60 -12.05 1.84
N ILE A 117 1.03 -11.42 2.95
CA ILE A 117 0.68 -11.87 4.31
C ILE A 117 -0.84 -11.85 4.50
N TYR A 118 -1.50 -10.76 4.09
CA TYR A 118 -2.95 -10.68 4.19
C TYR A 118 -3.62 -11.79 3.38
N THR A 119 -3.21 -12.01 2.12
CA THR A 119 -3.78 -13.06 1.26
C THR A 119 -3.67 -14.45 1.89
N ASP A 120 -2.51 -14.77 2.49
CA ASP A 120 -2.25 -16.07 3.12
C ASP A 120 -3.00 -16.25 4.46
N ARG A 121 -3.01 -15.22 5.31
CA ARG A 121 -3.44 -15.34 6.71
C ARG A 121 -4.87 -14.86 6.97
N ARG A 122 -5.52 -14.20 6.02
CA ARG A 122 -6.88 -13.64 6.18
C ARG A 122 -7.88 -14.65 6.71
N GLN A 123 -7.94 -15.85 6.15
CA GLN A 123 -8.91 -16.88 6.58
C GLN A 123 -8.72 -17.26 8.05
N ASP A 124 -7.48 -17.40 8.50
CA ASP A 124 -7.17 -17.69 9.90
C ASP A 124 -7.62 -16.55 10.82
N ILE A 125 -7.37 -15.30 10.42
CA ILE A 125 -7.79 -14.11 11.17
C ILE A 125 -9.32 -14.04 11.26
N HIS A 126 -10.04 -14.28 10.16
CA HIS A 126 -11.51 -14.22 10.13
C HIS A 126 -12.12 -15.34 10.97
N ASN A 127 -11.65 -16.59 10.80
CA ASN A 127 -12.19 -17.76 11.48
C ASN A 127 -11.94 -17.74 13.01
N GLN A 128 -10.82 -17.18 13.46
CA GLN A 128 -10.47 -17.14 14.87
C GLN A 128 -11.02 -15.94 15.63
N ASN A 129 -11.70 -15.02 14.94
CA ASN A 129 -12.34 -13.86 15.54
C ASN A 129 -13.84 -13.80 15.19
N PRO A 130 -14.63 -14.84 15.51
CA PRO A 130 -16.02 -14.95 15.07
C PRO A 130 -16.90 -13.79 15.57
N ALA A 131 -16.62 -13.22 16.74
CA ALA A 131 -17.36 -12.08 17.27
C ALA A 131 -17.31 -10.85 16.35
N ALA A 132 -16.19 -10.63 15.66
CA ALA A 132 -16.01 -9.51 14.74
C ALA A 132 -16.42 -9.86 13.30
N TYR A 133 -16.21 -11.11 12.86
CA TYR A 133 -16.40 -11.53 11.46
C TYR A 133 -17.68 -12.34 11.18
N LEU A 134 -18.58 -12.50 12.16
CA LEU A 134 -19.81 -13.30 12.02
C LEU A 134 -20.65 -12.91 10.78
N TYR A 135 -20.77 -11.61 10.52
CA TYR A 135 -21.59 -11.06 9.43
C TYR A 135 -20.79 -10.76 8.16
N THR A 136 -19.49 -11.10 8.14
CA THR A 136 -18.59 -10.72 7.03
C THR A 136 -17.98 -11.94 6.32
N SER A 137 -18.37 -13.17 6.65
CA SER A 137 -17.82 -14.40 6.09
C SER A 137 -17.98 -14.52 4.57
N GLU A 138 -19.11 -14.06 4.03
CA GLU A 138 -19.48 -14.16 2.60
C GLU A 138 -18.86 -13.05 1.73
N GLY A 139 -17.86 -12.34 2.25
CA GLY A 139 -17.23 -11.25 1.51
C GLY A 139 -16.34 -11.68 0.36
N THR A 140 -15.76 -10.67 -0.27
CA THR A 140 -14.76 -10.80 -1.32
C THR A 140 -13.66 -9.75 -1.12
N PHE A 141 -12.53 -9.94 -1.80
CA PHE A 141 -11.47 -8.93 -1.81
C PHE A 141 -11.98 -7.61 -2.38
N GLY A 142 -11.88 -6.55 -1.57
CA GLY A 142 -12.33 -5.22 -1.94
C GLY A 142 -11.29 -4.43 -2.73
N TYR A 143 -11.67 -3.24 -3.19
CA TYR A 143 -10.83 -2.43 -4.06
C TYR A 143 -9.53 -2.01 -3.39
N SER A 144 -9.50 -1.72 -2.08
CA SER A 144 -8.26 -1.30 -1.41
C SER A 144 -7.19 -2.38 -1.49
N PHE A 145 -7.58 -3.65 -1.37
CA PHE A 145 -6.66 -4.78 -1.56
C PHE A 145 -6.16 -4.87 -3.01
N ILE A 146 -7.04 -4.70 -4.00
CA ILE A 146 -6.65 -4.68 -5.41
C ILE A 146 -5.70 -3.51 -5.70
N LEU A 147 -5.99 -2.32 -5.15
CA LEU A 147 -5.14 -1.15 -5.29
C LEU A 147 -3.75 -1.35 -4.65
N ALA A 148 -3.62 -2.16 -3.60
CA ALA A 148 -2.30 -2.52 -3.05
C ALA A 148 -1.44 -3.30 -4.08
N TRP A 149 -2.04 -4.25 -4.81
CA TRP A 149 -1.34 -4.98 -5.89
C TRP A 149 -1.03 -4.10 -7.10
N VAL A 150 -1.93 -3.18 -7.47
CA VAL A 150 -1.65 -2.19 -8.51
C VAL A 150 -0.52 -1.25 -8.08
N ALA A 151 -0.53 -0.80 -6.82
CA ALA A 151 0.52 0.03 -6.26
C ALA A 151 1.88 -0.70 -6.21
N PHE A 152 1.89 -2.00 -5.92
CA PHE A 152 3.08 -2.85 -6.07
C PHE A 152 3.66 -2.77 -7.50
N ALA A 153 2.84 -3.01 -8.52
CA ALA A 153 3.30 -2.97 -9.90
C ALA A 153 3.84 -1.57 -10.29
N PHE A 154 3.15 -0.51 -9.85
CA PHE A 154 3.54 0.86 -10.13
C PHE A 154 4.85 1.25 -9.42
N THR A 155 4.98 0.93 -8.14
CA THR A 155 6.21 1.20 -7.39
C THR A 155 7.40 0.40 -7.93
N PHE A 156 7.19 -0.85 -8.37
CA PHE A 156 8.22 -1.66 -9.04
C PHE A 156 8.70 -1.01 -10.35
N ILE A 157 7.78 -0.69 -11.26
CA ILE A 157 8.09 -0.04 -12.54
C ILE A 157 8.79 1.30 -12.29
N SER A 158 8.30 2.08 -11.34
CA SER A 158 8.90 3.37 -10.97
C SER A 158 10.32 3.20 -10.45
N GLY A 159 10.55 2.21 -9.58
CA GLY A 159 11.88 1.88 -9.04
C GLY A 159 12.86 1.52 -10.15
N LEU A 160 12.47 0.67 -11.10
CA LEU A 160 13.29 0.30 -12.26
C LEU A 160 13.55 1.50 -13.18
N MET A 161 12.53 2.33 -13.41
CA MET A 161 12.65 3.53 -14.22
C MET A 161 13.70 4.48 -13.65
N TYR A 162 13.72 4.72 -12.33
CA TYR A 162 14.75 5.55 -11.67
C TYR A 162 16.17 4.97 -11.78
N LEU A 163 16.30 3.65 -11.88
CA LEU A 163 17.59 2.97 -12.06
C LEU A 163 18.16 3.17 -13.47
N ILE A 164 17.29 3.20 -14.48
CA ILE A 164 17.68 3.29 -15.89
C ILE A 164 17.91 4.74 -16.32
N LEU A 165 17.08 5.66 -15.82
CA LEU A 165 17.14 7.07 -16.20
C LEU A 165 18.44 7.75 -15.77
N ARG A 166 18.96 8.59 -16.67
CA ARG A 166 20.13 9.45 -16.42
C ARG A 166 19.72 10.91 -16.56
N LYS A 167 20.28 11.77 -15.71
CA LYS A 167 20.12 13.21 -15.83
C LYS A 167 20.76 13.68 -17.14
N ARG A 168 19.96 14.17 -18.09
CA ARG A 168 20.44 14.78 -19.34
C ARG A 168 20.74 16.27 -19.15
N LYS A 169 21.42 16.86 -20.14
CA LYS A 169 21.78 18.29 -20.17
C LYS A 169 20.53 19.16 -20.14
#